data_AF-A0A1T5NJ70-F1
#
_entry.id   AF-A0A1T5NJ70-F1
#
_cell.length_a   1.000
_cell.length_b   1.000
_cell.length_c   1.000
_cell.angle_alpha   90.00
_cell.angle_beta   90.00
_cell.angle_gamma   90.00
#
_symmetry.space_group_name_H-M   'P 1'
#
loop_
_entity.id
_entity.type
_entity.pdbx_description
1 polymer ?
#
loop_
_entity_poly.entity_id
_entity_poly.type
_entity_poly.pdbx_seq_one_letter_code
_entity_poly.pdbx_strand_id
1 'polypeptide(L)'
;MSPNQIEFKITKDSSAQNVDLDNMSIEASAAFVVLLNSMNNILKYYNSNNEIKVKLVKGSAAINVVSTENIISTIESDFEDVLGNKSGNQILVENWREIQKVLSSDGLEYEAKFAYTNKPPSSSLVTRLRTSNQIRLRKTEYIFTGIEFLTGKLIEVGGKTPNIHILDQFDNKIKIGCTEGNAKVARRYLYEPLYVSAFCRTKDNFPNLYWFCDVYNDGVMMNELNALYNRIFTTDSVVGQLINIHDIGKEVLEKDPSYIMMRRFMKMFDYEYVDYRYMKSLMVLTKGIKNHGELGGIREKIVEKYNKRN
;
A
#
# COMPACT_ATOMS: atom_id res chain seq x y z
N MET A 1 14.88 22.07 36.68
CA MET A 1 13.81 21.33 35.97
C MET A 1 14.44 20.62 34.80
N SER A 2 14.15 19.33 34.61
CA SER A 2 14.72 18.55 33.50
C SER A 2 14.07 18.99 32.18
N PRO A 3 14.84 19.28 31.12
CA PRO A 3 14.29 19.74 29.85
C PRO A 3 13.54 18.62 29.12
N ASN A 4 12.67 18.98 28.16
CA ASN A 4 12.02 18.00 27.29
C ASN A 4 13.09 17.37 26.38
N GLN A 5 13.26 16.05 26.46
CA GLN A 5 14.37 15.38 25.82
C GLN A 5 14.12 13.92 25.45
N ILE A 6 14.90 13.43 24.49
CA ILE A 6 15.10 12.01 24.18
C ILE A 6 16.52 11.66 24.59
N GLU A 7 16.69 10.60 25.36
CA GLU A 7 18.02 10.16 25.82
C GLU A 7 18.24 8.70 25.44
N PHE A 8 19.41 8.40 24.87
CA PHE A 8 19.96 7.06 24.70
C PHE A 8 21.32 7.00 25.38
N LYS A 9 21.53 6.03 26.26
CA LYS A 9 22.77 5.86 27.02
C LYS A 9 23.18 4.40 27.02
N ILE A 10 24.45 4.14 26.74
CA ILE A 10 25.09 2.84 26.96
C ILE A 10 25.63 2.84 28.39
N THR A 11 25.19 1.90 29.22
CA THR A 11 25.57 1.85 30.64
C THR A 11 26.69 0.85 30.89
N LYS A 12 26.64 -0.33 30.26
CA LYS A 12 27.68 -1.35 30.39
C LYS A 12 28.02 -2.04 29.09
N ASP A 13 29.25 -2.53 29.01
CA ASP A 13 29.74 -3.37 27.93
C ASP A 13 29.51 -4.87 28.17
N SER A 14 30.02 -5.70 27.24
CA SER A 14 29.88 -7.16 27.28
C SER A 14 30.67 -7.82 28.41
N SER A 15 31.63 -7.09 28.99
CA SER A 15 32.39 -7.49 30.16
C SER A 15 31.80 -6.92 31.46
N ALA A 16 30.59 -6.35 31.40
CA ALA A 16 29.90 -5.67 32.48
C ALA A 16 30.68 -4.47 33.07
N GLN A 17 31.62 -3.90 32.32
CA GLN A 17 32.29 -2.66 32.69
C GLN A 17 31.42 -1.46 32.35
N ASN A 18 31.51 -0.41 33.17
CA ASN A 18 30.80 0.84 32.90
C ASN A 18 31.37 1.51 31.64
N VAL A 19 30.47 1.96 30.78
CA VAL A 19 30.80 2.65 29.54
C VAL A 19 30.65 4.16 29.73
N ASP A 20 31.71 4.90 29.42
CA ASP A 20 31.70 6.35 29.29
C ASP A 20 32.42 6.76 27.99
N LEU A 21 32.51 8.06 27.70
CA LEU A 21 33.14 8.52 26.44
C LEU A 21 34.65 8.26 26.38
N ASP A 22 35.31 8.19 27.53
CA ASP A 22 36.76 8.00 27.64
C ASP A 22 37.11 6.50 27.68
N ASN A 23 36.13 5.65 28.01
CA ASN A 23 36.23 4.20 28.14
C ASN A 23 35.10 3.48 27.40
N MET A 24 35.19 3.40 26.07
CA MET A 24 34.30 2.59 25.24
C MET A 24 35.05 1.39 24.68
N SER A 25 34.46 0.19 24.80
CA SER A 25 34.86 -0.96 23.99
C SER A 25 34.62 -0.70 22.50
N ILE A 26 35.21 -1.52 21.63
CA ILE A 26 34.96 -1.43 20.18
C ILE A 26 33.47 -1.63 19.88
N GLU A 27 32.81 -2.56 20.56
CA GLU A 27 31.37 -2.79 20.37
C GLU A 27 30.54 -1.60 20.85
N ALA A 28 30.86 -1.05 22.03
CA ALA A 28 30.16 0.11 22.58
C ALA A 28 30.32 1.36 21.69
N SER A 29 31.53 1.57 21.15
CA SER A 29 31.81 2.66 20.21
C SER A 29 31.02 2.50 18.91
N ALA A 30 30.99 1.30 18.33
CA ALA A 30 30.21 1.02 17.12
C ALA A 30 28.71 1.23 17.34
N ALA A 31 28.16 0.73 18.44
CA ALA A 31 26.77 0.94 18.83
C ALA A 31 26.44 2.43 19.00
N PHE A 32 27.31 3.18 19.68
CA PHE A 32 27.15 4.61 19.90
C PHE A 32 27.09 5.40 18.58
N VAL A 33 27.96 5.08 17.61
CA VAL A 33 27.96 5.70 16.28
C VAL A 33 26.64 5.45 15.55
N VAL A 34 26.11 4.22 15.59
CA VAL A 34 24.82 3.90 14.96
C VAL A 34 23.68 4.66 15.62
N LEU A 35 23.64 4.71 16.96
CA LEU A 35 22.62 5.47 17.69
C LEU A 35 22.68 6.96 17.34
N LEU A 36 23.88 7.55 17.31
CA LEU A 36 24.08 8.97 17.01
C LEU A 36 23.64 9.30 15.58
N ASN A 37 24.06 8.51 14.60
CA ASN A 37 23.71 8.71 13.20
C ASN A 37 22.21 8.54 12.97
N SER A 38 21.61 7.50 13.57
CA SER A 38 20.17 7.24 13.45
C SER A 38 19.35 8.38 14.04
N MET A 39 19.72 8.86 15.23
CA MET A 39 19.07 10.01 15.85
C MET A 39 19.26 11.28 15.01
N ASN A 40 20.46 11.56 14.53
CA ASN A 40 20.68 12.74 13.67
C ASN A 40 19.80 12.71 12.41
N ASN A 41 19.63 11.54 11.78
CA ASN A 41 18.77 11.41 10.60
C ASN A 41 17.29 11.58 10.92
N ILE A 42 16.83 11.03 12.05
CA ILE A 42 15.47 11.27 12.56
C ILE A 42 15.27 12.77 12.78
N LEU A 43 16.21 13.46 13.43
CA LEU A 43 16.08 14.88 13.76
C LEU A 43 16.12 15.79 12.53
N LYS A 44 16.90 15.46 11.51
CA LYS A 44 16.90 16.18 10.23
C LYS A 44 15.52 16.24 9.58
N TYR A 45 14.68 15.22 9.82
CA TYR A 45 13.30 15.21 9.33
C TYR A 45 12.42 16.29 9.99
N TYR A 46 12.71 16.67 11.24
CA TYR A 46 11.94 17.66 12.00
C TYR A 46 12.60 19.04 12.06
N ASN A 47 13.87 19.16 11.68
CA ASN A 47 14.67 20.36 11.90
C ASN A 47 14.46 21.43 10.82
N SER A 48 13.25 22.01 10.76
CA SER A 48 12.97 23.14 9.87
C SER A 48 13.52 24.48 10.40
N ASN A 49 13.72 24.61 11.73
CA ASN A 49 13.97 25.91 12.41
C ASN A 49 15.14 25.94 13.41
N ASN A 50 16.07 24.98 13.43
CA ASN A 50 17.23 24.93 14.36
C ASN A 50 16.89 24.88 15.86
N GLU A 51 15.69 24.45 16.25
CA GLU A 51 15.26 24.36 17.66
C GLU A 51 15.79 23.12 18.38
N ILE A 52 16.31 22.15 17.63
CA ILE A 52 16.77 20.86 18.16
C ILE A 52 18.26 20.93 18.51
N LYS A 53 18.61 20.58 19.75
CA LYS A 53 20.01 20.51 20.21
C LYS A 53 20.38 19.08 20.55
N VAL A 54 21.35 18.52 19.84
CA VAL A 54 21.98 17.23 20.17
C VAL A 54 23.18 17.48 21.07
N LYS A 55 23.24 16.79 22.20
CA LYS A 55 24.32 16.88 23.19
C LYS A 55 24.90 15.50 23.45
N LEU A 56 26.22 15.44 23.57
CA LEU A 56 26.90 14.33 24.19
C LEU A 56 27.14 14.69 25.65
N VAL A 57 26.69 13.86 26.58
CA VAL A 57 26.76 14.17 28.02
C VAL A 57 28.15 13.79 28.53
N LYS A 58 28.87 14.76 29.09
CA LYS A 58 30.25 14.59 29.59
C LYS A 58 30.34 13.40 30.57
N GLY A 59 31.34 12.53 30.37
CA GLY A 59 31.55 11.36 31.22
C GLY A 59 30.52 10.24 31.04
N SER A 60 29.79 10.23 29.92
CA SER A 60 28.84 9.15 29.62
C SER A 60 28.70 8.95 28.12
N ALA A 61 28.60 7.70 27.66
CA ALA A 61 28.22 7.38 26.28
C ALA A 61 26.71 7.58 26.09
N ALA A 62 26.26 8.83 26.22
CA ALA A 62 24.87 9.23 26.12
C ALA A 62 24.63 10.30 25.05
N ILE A 63 23.62 10.05 24.21
CA ILE A 63 23.07 10.98 23.24
C ILE A 63 21.82 11.59 23.85
N ASN A 64 21.83 12.89 24.06
CA ASN A 64 20.71 13.64 24.61
C ASN A 64 20.22 14.68 23.60
N VAL A 65 18.98 14.54 23.17
CA VAL A 65 18.31 15.44 22.24
C VAL A 65 17.34 16.30 23.01
N VAL A 66 17.57 17.61 23.02
CA VAL A 66 16.73 18.59 23.73
C VAL A 66 15.99 19.46 22.72
N SER A 67 14.67 19.62 22.91
CA SER A 67 13.83 20.48 22.06
C SER A 67 12.58 20.99 22.79
N THR A 68 11.68 21.65 22.07
CA THR A 68 10.35 22.05 22.56
C THR A 68 9.46 20.83 22.83
N GLU A 69 8.46 20.95 23.72
CA GLU A 69 7.55 19.83 24.00
C GLU A 69 6.83 19.34 22.74
N ASN A 70 6.40 20.27 21.87
CA ASN A 70 5.75 19.94 20.61
C ASN A 70 6.61 19.02 19.75
N ILE A 71 7.88 19.37 19.51
CA ILE A 71 8.78 18.56 18.68
C ILE A 71 9.02 17.18 19.31
N ILE A 72 9.29 17.11 20.63
CA ILE A 72 9.52 15.84 21.32
C ILE A 72 8.25 14.96 21.27
N SER A 73 7.07 15.54 21.45
CA SER A 73 5.79 14.82 21.36
C SER A 73 5.48 14.32 19.95
N THR A 74 5.86 15.07 18.91
CA THR A 74 5.75 14.61 17.52
C THR A 74 6.67 13.43 17.27
N ILE A 75 7.92 13.48 17.74
CA ILE A 75 8.86 12.36 17.61
C ILE A 75 8.35 11.13 18.37
N GLU A 76 7.78 11.31 19.57
CA GLU A 76 7.19 10.20 20.34
C GLU A 76 5.99 9.60 19.60
N SER A 77 5.09 10.43 19.04
CA SER A 77 3.95 9.96 18.24
C SER A 77 4.41 9.18 17.00
N ASP A 78 5.40 9.70 16.27
CA ASP A 78 5.95 9.02 15.09
C ASP A 78 6.66 7.71 15.47
N PHE A 79 7.29 7.68 16.64
CA PHE A 79 7.85 6.46 17.21
C PHE A 79 6.77 5.41 17.52
N GLU A 80 5.62 5.80 18.08
CA GLU A 80 4.48 4.89 18.25
C GLU A 80 4.00 4.31 16.92
N ASP A 81 3.89 5.16 15.89
CA ASP A 81 3.46 4.74 14.56
C ASP A 81 4.47 3.80 13.89
N VAL A 82 5.76 4.04 14.10
CA VAL A 82 6.82 3.15 13.61
C VAL A 82 6.79 1.81 14.33
N LEU A 83 6.69 1.79 15.66
CA LEU A 83 6.55 0.55 16.45
C LEU A 83 5.30 -0.24 16.06
N GLY A 84 4.21 0.47 15.75
CA GLY A 84 2.95 -0.12 15.28
C GLY A 84 2.95 -0.54 13.81
N ASN A 85 4.06 -0.38 13.07
CA ASN A 85 4.14 -0.59 11.61
C ASN A 85 3.10 0.20 10.81
N LYS A 86 2.71 1.38 11.31
CA LYS A 86 1.75 2.30 10.68
C LYS A 86 2.42 3.38 9.85
N SER A 87 3.69 3.67 10.13
CA SER A 87 4.45 4.69 9.42
C SER A 87 4.80 4.26 7.98
N GLY A 88 4.49 5.14 7.03
CA GLY A 88 4.94 5.06 5.63
C GLY A 88 6.23 5.83 5.35
N ASN A 89 6.80 6.50 6.35
CA ASN A 89 8.00 7.30 6.20
C ASN A 89 9.25 6.42 6.28
N GLN A 90 9.92 6.24 5.13
CA GLN A 90 11.09 5.38 5.01
C GLN A 90 12.24 5.83 5.92
N ILE A 91 12.52 7.14 6.00
CA ILE A 91 13.62 7.69 6.83
C ILE A 91 13.38 7.33 8.30
N LEU A 92 12.17 7.58 8.82
CA LEU A 92 11.86 7.27 10.21
C LEU A 92 11.94 5.77 10.48
N VAL A 93 11.32 4.95 9.61
CA VAL A 93 11.28 3.50 9.78
C VAL A 93 12.68 2.87 9.75
N GLU A 94 13.54 3.29 8.83
CA GLU A 94 14.90 2.73 8.71
C GLU A 94 15.76 3.09 9.92
N ASN A 95 15.77 4.34 10.35
CA ASN A 95 16.60 4.77 11.47
C ASN A 95 16.13 4.17 12.81
N TRP A 96 14.81 4.09 13.04
CA TRP A 96 14.29 3.40 14.23
C TRP A 96 14.54 1.89 14.20
N ARG A 97 14.54 1.26 13.01
CA ARG A 97 14.93 -0.15 12.86
C ARG A 97 16.40 -0.38 13.19
N GLU A 98 17.31 0.51 12.78
CA GLU A 98 18.72 0.42 13.15
C GLU A 98 18.92 0.57 14.67
N ILE A 99 18.22 1.51 15.31
CA ILE A 99 18.19 1.64 16.77
C ILE A 99 17.67 0.33 17.42
N GLN A 100 16.58 -0.24 16.91
CA GLN A 100 16.04 -1.52 17.42
C GLN A 100 17.08 -2.64 17.34
N LYS A 101 17.80 -2.76 16.23
CA LYS A 101 18.86 -3.77 16.06
C LYS A 101 19.97 -3.61 17.08
N VAL A 102 20.45 -2.39 17.29
CA VAL A 102 21.52 -2.09 18.28
C VAL A 102 21.05 -2.40 19.70
N LEU A 103 19.84 -1.98 20.07
CA LEU A 103 19.32 -2.24 21.41
C LEU A 103 19.01 -3.73 21.65
N SER A 104 18.75 -4.49 20.59
CA SER A 104 18.44 -5.92 20.65
C SER A 104 19.68 -6.81 20.50
N SER A 105 20.85 -6.26 20.15
CA SER A 105 22.08 -7.03 20.09
C SER A 105 22.57 -7.36 21.50
N ASP A 106 22.98 -8.61 21.71
CA ASP A 106 23.50 -9.07 22.98
C ASP A 106 24.84 -8.39 23.33
N GLY A 107 25.10 -8.24 24.63
CA GLY A 107 26.38 -7.78 25.16
C GLY A 107 26.41 -6.34 25.66
N LEU A 108 25.45 -5.47 25.34
CA LEU A 108 25.43 -4.10 25.87
C LEU A 108 24.19 -3.83 26.74
N GLU A 109 24.37 -3.13 27.85
CA GLU A 109 23.27 -2.59 28.65
C GLU A 109 22.97 -1.16 28.24
N TYR A 110 21.67 -0.84 28.12
CA TYR A 110 21.20 0.45 27.63
C TYR A 110 20.15 1.05 28.55
N GLU A 111 20.12 2.37 28.62
CA GLU A 111 19.03 3.19 29.14
C GLU A 111 18.52 4.10 28.04
N ALA A 112 17.21 4.10 27.76
CA ALA A 112 16.62 5.02 26.81
C ALA A 112 15.22 5.46 27.25
N LYS A 113 14.92 6.76 27.11
CA LYS A 113 13.65 7.34 27.58
C LYS A 113 13.27 8.62 26.82
N PHE A 114 11.96 8.87 26.75
CA PHE A 114 11.43 10.22 26.59
C PHE A 114 11.25 10.85 27.98
N ALA A 115 11.69 12.09 28.14
CA ALA A 115 11.50 12.84 29.36
C ALA A 115 10.86 14.19 29.06
N TYR A 116 9.89 14.57 29.88
CA TYR A 116 9.17 15.83 29.78
C TYR A 116 9.31 16.62 31.08
N THR A 117 9.29 17.94 30.98
CA THR A 117 9.50 18.86 32.10
C THR A 117 8.42 18.70 33.18
N ASN A 118 7.19 18.33 32.78
CA ASN A 118 6.01 18.27 33.65
C ASN A 118 5.30 16.90 33.62
N LYS A 119 5.97 15.82 33.19
CA LYS A 119 5.38 14.46 33.18
C LYS A 119 6.33 13.47 33.84
N PRO A 120 5.81 12.42 34.50
CA PRO A 120 6.66 11.32 34.95
C PRO A 120 7.42 10.73 33.75
N PRO A 121 8.60 10.14 33.98
CA PRO A 121 9.38 9.50 32.91
C PRO A 121 8.52 8.47 32.17
N SER A 122 8.60 8.46 30.84
CA SER A 122 7.92 7.42 30.05
C SER A 122 8.47 6.03 30.43
N SER A 123 7.72 4.99 30.09
CA SER A 123 8.26 3.62 30.08
C SER A 123 9.56 3.55 29.27
N SER A 124 10.47 2.65 29.68
CA SER A 124 11.80 2.50 29.05
C SER A 124 11.67 2.21 27.56
N LEU A 125 12.28 3.05 26.72
CA LEU A 125 12.32 2.86 25.27
C LEU A 125 13.02 1.57 24.89
N VAL A 126 14.00 1.16 25.67
CA VAL A 126 14.71 -0.12 25.48
C VAL A 126 13.72 -1.27 25.57
N THR A 127 12.91 -1.32 26.61
CA THR A 127 11.90 -2.38 26.79
C THR A 127 10.93 -2.39 25.61
N ARG A 128 10.43 -1.22 25.22
CA ARG A 128 9.45 -1.09 24.13
C ARG A 128 10.01 -1.55 22.79
N LEU A 129 11.26 -1.19 22.47
CA LEU A 129 11.93 -1.59 21.24
C LEU A 129 12.25 -3.09 21.21
N ARG A 130 12.69 -3.66 22.34
CA ARG A 130 13.00 -5.10 22.46
C ARG A 130 11.77 -5.99 22.42
N THR A 131 10.64 -5.56 22.97
CA THR A 131 9.40 -6.37 23.00
C THR A 131 8.52 -6.18 21.77
N SER A 132 8.72 -5.09 21.02
CA SER A 132 8.01 -4.86 19.77
C SER A 132 8.40 -5.85 18.68
N ASN A 133 7.48 -6.08 17.74
CA ASN A 133 7.80 -6.78 16.51
C ASN A 133 8.91 -6.06 15.73
N GLN A 134 9.58 -6.78 14.83
CA GLN A 134 10.56 -6.17 13.93
C GLN A 134 9.92 -4.99 13.17
N ILE A 135 10.52 -3.81 13.29
CA ILE A 135 10.04 -2.58 12.65
C ILE A 135 10.08 -2.75 11.13
N ARG A 136 8.94 -2.52 10.46
CA ARG A 136 8.75 -2.66 9.01
C ARG A 136 8.04 -1.44 8.46
N LEU A 137 8.39 -1.08 7.23
CA LEU A 137 7.68 -0.02 6.52
C LEU A 137 6.24 -0.50 6.30
N ARG A 138 5.26 0.35 6.60
CA ARG A 138 3.87 0.02 6.30
C ARG A 138 3.76 -0.31 4.81
N LYS A 139 3.23 -1.50 4.51
CA LYS A 139 2.85 -1.83 3.13
C LYS A 139 1.72 -0.90 2.73
N THR A 140 2.00 0.04 1.83
CA THR A 140 0.95 0.81 1.18
C THR A 140 0.29 -0.07 0.15
N GLU A 141 -0.98 -0.42 0.34
CA GLU A 141 -1.71 -1.28 -0.57
C GLU A 141 -2.36 -0.46 -1.70
N TYR A 142 -2.28 -0.97 -2.92
CA TYR A 142 -3.04 -0.44 -4.04
C TYR A 142 -4.54 -0.72 -3.82
N ILE A 143 -5.36 0.33 -3.85
CA ILE A 143 -6.81 0.25 -3.64
C ILE A 143 -7.48 0.06 -5.00
N PHE A 144 -8.41 -0.90 -5.09
CA PHE A 144 -9.24 -1.05 -6.29
C PHE A 144 -10.22 0.11 -6.39
N THR A 145 -10.17 0.84 -7.50
CA THR A 145 -11.01 2.02 -7.74
C THR A 145 -12.12 1.77 -8.77
N GLY A 146 -12.04 0.67 -9.53
CA GLY A 146 -13.05 0.30 -10.51
C GLY A 146 -12.44 -0.14 -11.83
N ILE A 147 -13.17 0.12 -12.91
CA ILE A 147 -12.75 -0.16 -14.27
C ILE A 147 -12.54 1.14 -15.01
N GLU A 148 -11.44 1.23 -15.75
CA GLU A 148 -11.20 2.28 -16.72
C GLU A 148 -11.32 1.72 -18.14
N PHE A 149 -11.93 2.51 -19.02
CA PHE A 149 -12.08 2.22 -20.44
C PHE A 149 -11.02 3.02 -21.19
N LEU A 150 -9.99 2.32 -21.66
CA LEU A 150 -8.80 2.90 -22.25
C LEU A 150 -8.84 2.72 -23.77
N THR A 151 -8.40 3.74 -24.49
CA THR A 151 -8.19 3.70 -25.94
C THR A 151 -6.78 4.14 -26.26
N GLY A 152 -6.13 3.44 -27.17
CA GLY A 152 -4.78 3.79 -27.59
C GLY A 152 -4.24 2.86 -28.67
N LYS A 153 -3.04 3.15 -29.18
CA LYS A 153 -2.36 2.28 -30.14
C LYS A 153 -1.60 1.19 -29.40
N LEU A 154 -1.88 -0.09 -29.67
CA LEU A 154 -1.15 -1.19 -29.05
C LEU A 154 0.26 -1.28 -29.66
N ILE A 155 1.30 -1.15 -28.84
CA ILE A 155 2.70 -1.13 -29.33
C ILE A 155 3.52 -2.34 -28.91
N GLU A 156 3.10 -3.06 -27.87
CA GLU A 156 3.84 -4.19 -27.33
C GLU A 156 2.90 -5.20 -26.68
N VAL A 157 3.19 -6.49 -26.87
CA VAL A 157 2.48 -7.60 -26.23
C VAL A 157 3.50 -8.63 -25.79
N GLY A 158 3.52 -8.96 -24.50
CA GLY A 158 4.37 -10.04 -23.96
C GLY A 158 5.13 -9.66 -22.69
N GLY A 159 6.20 -10.43 -22.42
CA GLY A 159 7.02 -10.33 -21.21
C GLY A 159 6.96 -11.59 -20.35
N LYS A 160 7.95 -11.75 -19.45
CA LYS A 160 8.02 -12.90 -18.51
C LYS A 160 6.78 -12.98 -17.61
N THR A 161 6.24 -11.81 -17.26
CA THR A 161 4.89 -11.67 -16.70
C THR A 161 4.02 -11.05 -17.78
N PRO A 162 3.02 -11.75 -18.34
CA PRO A 162 2.27 -11.28 -19.49
C PRO A 162 1.63 -9.92 -19.26
N ASN A 163 1.79 -9.03 -20.23
CA ASN A 163 1.21 -7.68 -20.22
C ASN A 163 1.09 -7.16 -21.66
N ILE A 164 0.35 -6.07 -21.82
CA ILE A 164 0.24 -5.30 -23.05
C ILE A 164 0.55 -3.83 -22.79
N HIS A 165 1.03 -3.12 -23.81
CA HIS A 165 1.32 -1.68 -23.73
C HIS A 165 0.61 -0.90 -24.83
N ILE A 166 -0.17 0.09 -24.44
CA ILE A 166 -0.82 1.03 -25.36
C ILE A 166 -0.18 2.42 -25.24
N LEU A 167 -0.14 3.16 -26.35
CA LEU A 167 0.09 4.59 -26.37
C LEU A 167 -1.26 5.30 -26.38
N ASP A 168 -1.50 6.17 -25.40
CA ASP A 168 -2.67 7.04 -25.41
C ASP A 168 -2.55 8.15 -26.47
N GLN A 169 -3.54 9.04 -26.51
CA GLN A 169 -3.56 10.19 -27.44
C GLN A 169 -2.44 11.22 -27.22
N PHE A 170 -1.70 11.12 -26.11
CA PHE A 170 -0.60 12.01 -25.73
C PHE A 170 0.76 11.28 -25.74
N ASP A 171 0.84 10.11 -26.39
CA ASP A 171 2.02 9.25 -26.45
C ASP A 171 2.50 8.74 -25.07
N ASN A 172 1.65 8.75 -24.04
CA ASN A 172 1.98 8.11 -22.77
C ASN A 172 1.85 6.59 -22.90
N LYS A 173 2.89 5.87 -22.49
CA LYS A 173 2.91 4.40 -22.46
C LYS A 173 2.15 3.89 -21.22
N ILE A 174 0.98 3.32 -21.43
CA ILE A 174 0.18 2.66 -20.39
C ILE A 174 0.46 1.15 -20.43
N LYS A 175 0.83 0.58 -19.28
CA LYS A 175 1.05 -0.86 -19.11
C LYS A 175 -0.19 -1.52 -18.49
N ILE A 176 -0.69 -2.57 -19.12
CA ILE A 176 -1.84 -3.35 -18.63
C ILE A 176 -1.39 -4.80 -18.41
N GLY A 177 -1.37 -5.25 -17.16
CA GLY A 177 -1.06 -6.65 -16.82
C GLY A 177 -2.16 -7.60 -17.29
N CYS A 178 -1.82 -8.82 -17.70
CA CYS A 178 -2.80 -9.75 -18.21
C CYS A 178 -2.38 -11.23 -18.07
N THR A 179 -3.26 -12.14 -18.49
CA THR A 179 -2.91 -13.56 -18.67
C THR A 179 -2.36 -13.79 -20.08
N GLU A 180 -1.68 -14.92 -20.31
CA GLU A 180 -1.23 -15.31 -21.65
C GLU A 180 -2.39 -15.39 -22.66
N GLY A 181 -3.56 -15.87 -22.23
CA GLY A 181 -4.76 -15.93 -23.07
C GLY A 181 -5.19 -14.54 -23.54
N ASN A 182 -5.24 -13.58 -22.61
CA ASN A 182 -5.59 -12.19 -22.92
C ASN A 182 -4.54 -11.54 -23.84
N ALA A 183 -3.25 -11.79 -23.59
CA ALA A 183 -2.17 -11.33 -24.46
C ALA A 183 -2.31 -11.86 -25.90
N LYS A 184 -2.65 -13.15 -26.06
CA LYS A 184 -2.89 -13.77 -27.39
C LYS A 184 -4.07 -13.12 -28.13
N VAL A 185 -5.14 -12.75 -27.41
CA VAL A 185 -6.28 -12.04 -28.01
C VAL A 185 -5.87 -10.63 -28.43
N ALA A 186 -5.22 -9.88 -27.54
CA ALA A 186 -4.77 -8.51 -27.81
C ALA A 186 -3.73 -8.43 -28.94
N ARG A 187 -2.89 -9.46 -29.11
CA ARG A 187 -1.85 -9.52 -30.17
C ARG A 187 -2.38 -9.26 -31.58
N ARG A 188 -3.65 -9.55 -31.85
CA ARG A 188 -4.29 -9.30 -33.15
C ARG A 188 -4.35 -7.82 -33.53
N TYR A 189 -4.24 -6.94 -32.54
CA TYR A 189 -4.30 -5.49 -32.68
C TYR A 189 -2.91 -4.85 -32.59
N LEU A 190 -1.82 -5.62 -32.69
CA LEU A 190 -0.48 -5.05 -32.55
C LEU A 190 -0.22 -4.02 -33.65
N TYR A 191 0.15 -2.82 -33.23
CA TYR A 191 0.31 -1.59 -34.04
C TYR A 191 -1.00 -0.96 -34.55
N GLU A 192 -2.15 -1.44 -34.09
CA GLU A 192 -3.48 -0.91 -34.40
C GLU A 192 -4.12 -0.20 -33.19
N PRO A 193 -5.18 0.60 -33.41
CA PRO A 193 -6.03 1.07 -32.32
C PRO A 193 -6.62 -0.09 -31.51
N LEU A 194 -6.57 0.03 -30.19
CA LEU A 194 -7.09 -0.92 -29.23
C LEU A 194 -8.08 -0.23 -28.31
N TYR A 195 -9.27 -0.81 -28.19
CA TYR A 195 -10.29 -0.44 -27.22
C TYR A 195 -10.31 -1.50 -26.12
N VAL A 196 -9.98 -1.13 -24.89
CA VAL A 196 -9.77 -2.09 -23.79
C VAL A 196 -10.37 -1.58 -22.49
N SER A 197 -11.00 -2.46 -21.72
CA SER A 197 -11.34 -2.20 -20.33
C SER A 197 -10.29 -2.84 -19.43
N ALA A 198 -9.92 -2.12 -18.36
CA ALA A 198 -8.96 -2.60 -17.39
C ALA A 198 -9.42 -2.30 -15.96
N PHE A 199 -9.26 -3.27 -15.08
CA PHE A 199 -9.38 -3.04 -13.63
C PHE A 199 -8.26 -2.09 -13.20
N CYS A 200 -8.64 -1.02 -12.51
CA CYS A 200 -7.73 0.00 -12.03
C CYS A 200 -7.52 -0.17 -10.52
N ARG A 201 -6.25 -0.12 -10.11
CA ARG A 201 -5.88 0.07 -8.71
C ARG A 201 -4.98 1.29 -8.59
N THR A 202 -5.27 2.16 -7.65
CA THR A 202 -4.54 3.41 -7.43
C THR A 202 -3.77 3.38 -6.12
N LYS A 203 -2.76 4.24 -6.03
CA LYS A 203 -1.96 4.47 -4.83
C LYS A 203 -1.45 5.90 -4.85
N ASP A 204 -1.56 6.59 -3.72
CA ASP A 204 -1.14 7.99 -3.59
C ASP A 204 0.31 8.20 -4.05
N ASN A 205 0.52 9.13 -4.98
CA ASN A 205 1.83 9.46 -5.58
C ASN A 205 2.49 8.33 -6.40
N PHE A 206 1.74 7.29 -6.80
CA PHE A 206 2.24 6.25 -7.71
C PHE A 206 1.34 6.14 -8.96
N PRO A 207 1.90 5.71 -10.11
CA PRO A 207 1.10 5.42 -11.29
C PRO A 207 0.04 4.35 -11.01
N ASN A 208 -1.11 4.49 -11.67
CA ASN A 208 -2.18 3.51 -11.63
C ASN A 208 -1.69 2.14 -12.14
N LEU A 209 -2.17 1.08 -11.49
CA LEU A 209 -1.97 -0.28 -11.96
C LEU A 209 -3.22 -0.75 -12.70
N TYR A 210 -3.01 -1.19 -13.94
CA TYR A 210 -4.06 -1.70 -14.80
C TYR A 210 -3.95 -3.21 -14.96
N TRP A 211 -5.08 -3.90 -14.86
CA TRP A 211 -5.20 -5.32 -15.18
C TRP A 211 -6.30 -5.56 -16.21
N PHE A 212 -5.99 -6.34 -17.24
CA PHE A 212 -6.87 -6.56 -18.38
C PHE A 212 -8.23 -7.15 -17.95
N CYS A 213 -9.32 -6.51 -18.39
CA CYS A 213 -10.69 -7.01 -18.24
C CYS A 213 -11.21 -7.56 -19.57
N ASP A 214 -11.34 -6.73 -20.61
CA ASP A 214 -11.78 -7.17 -21.93
C ASP A 214 -11.29 -6.28 -23.07
N VAL A 215 -11.35 -6.78 -24.30
CA VAL A 215 -11.03 -6.03 -25.54
C VAL A 215 -12.26 -5.93 -26.44
N TYR A 216 -12.38 -4.79 -27.12
CA TYR A 216 -13.49 -4.47 -28.02
C TYR A 216 -12.97 -4.23 -29.43
N ASN A 217 -13.77 -4.62 -30.42
CA ASN A 217 -13.43 -4.46 -31.83
C ASN A 217 -13.59 -2.99 -32.27
N ASP A 218 -14.50 -2.26 -31.62
CA ASP A 218 -14.81 -0.87 -31.89
C ASP A 218 -15.11 -0.12 -30.59
N GLY A 219 -15.14 1.22 -30.70
CA GLY A 219 -15.48 2.10 -29.60
C GLY A 219 -16.98 2.12 -29.26
N VAL A 220 -17.87 1.65 -30.12
CA VAL A 220 -19.33 1.70 -29.87
C VAL A 220 -19.70 0.79 -28.70
N MET A 221 -19.29 -0.47 -28.77
CA MET A 221 -19.55 -1.44 -27.70
C MET A 221 -18.85 -1.06 -26.39
N MET A 222 -17.63 -0.51 -26.49
CA MET A 222 -16.89 -0.02 -25.33
C MET A 222 -17.63 1.13 -24.64
N ASN A 223 -18.10 2.11 -25.42
CA ASN A 223 -18.82 3.27 -24.90
C ASN A 223 -20.15 2.89 -24.27
N GLU A 224 -20.87 1.94 -24.87
CA GLU A 224 -22.11 1.41 -24.30
C GLU A 224 -21.84 0.75 -22.94
N LEU A 225 -20.83 -0.12 -22.83
CA LEU A 225 -20.46 -0.73 -21.55
C LEU A 225 -19.97 0.28 -20.53
N ASN A 226 -19.22 1.30 -20.96
CA ASN A 226 -18.79 2.39 -20.08
C ASN A 226 -20.00 3.15 -19.52
N ALA A 227 -20.99 3.46 -20.36
CA ALA A 227 -22.23 4.10 -19.93
C ALA A 227 -23.00 3.24 -18.92
N LEU A 228 -23.11 1.93 -19.17
CA LEU A 228 -23.74 0.99 -18.22
C LEU A 228 -22.95 0.90 -16.90
N TYR A 229 -21.63 0.83 -16.96
CA TYR A 229 -20.78 0.76 -15.77
C TYR A 229 -20.93 2.03 -14.92
N ASN A 230 -20.87 3.22 -15.52
CA ASN A 230 -21.00 4.48 -14.81
C ASN A 230 -22.40 4.66 -14.19
N ARG A 231 -23.45 4.13 -14.83
CA ARG A 231 -24.82 4.14 -14.27
C ARG A 231 -24.89 3.42 -12.92
N ILE A 232 -24.10 2.37 -12.70
CA ILE A 232 -24.06 1.65 -11.40
C ILE A 232 -23.69 2.60 -10.27
N PHE A 233 -22.69 3.44 -10.48
CA PHE A 233 -22.08 4.30 -9.47
C PHE A 233 -22.65 5.72 -9.45
N THR A 234 -23.84 5.93 -10.03
CA THR A 234 -24.60 7.19 -9.91
C THR A 234 -25.11 7.45 -8.48
N THR A 235 -25.01 6.45 -7.60
CA THR A 235 -25.33 6.51 -6.19
C THR A 235 -24.15 6.04 -5.36
N ASP A 236 -23.89 6.73 -4.25
CA ASP A 236 -22.86 6.37 -3.28
C ASP A 236 -23.30 5.20 -2.37
N SER A 237 -24.60 4.91 -2.33
CA SER A 237 -25.13 3.85 -1.48
C SER A 237 -24.89 2.47 -2.10
N VAL A 238 -24.34 1.54 -1.31
CA VAL A 238 -24.16 0.14 -1.76
C VAL A 238 -25.49 -0.49 -2.18
N VAL A 239 -26.56 -0.22 -1.44
CA VAL A 239 -27.90 -0.74 -1.78
C VAL A 239 -28.35 -0.22 -3.14
N GLY A 240 -28.20 1.09 -3.40
CA GLY A 240 -28.52 1.67 -4.71
C GLY A 240 -27.68 1.08 -5.84
N GLN A 241 -26.38 0.86 -5.62
CA GLN A 241 -25.50 0.22 -6.60
C GLN A 241 -25.94 -1.22 -6.91
N LEU A 242 -26.37 -1.99 -5.89
CA LEU A 242 -26.89 -3.35 -6.09
C LEU A 242 -28.20 -3.36 -6.89
N ILE A 243 -29.08 -2.39 -6.66
CA ILE A 243 -30.30 -2.17 -7.44
C ILE A 243 -29.93 -1.85 -8.89
N ASN A 244 -29.02 -0.89 -9.11
CA ASN A 244 -28.58 -0.50 -10.44
C ASN A 244 -27.96 -1.68 -11.21
N ILE A 245 -27.10 -2.49 -10.58
CA ILE A 245 -26.52 -3.70 -11.21
C ILE A 245 -27.62 -4.65 -11.68
N HIS A 246 -28.64 -4.86 -10.83
CA HIS A 246 -29.73 -5.77 -11.14
C HIS A 246 -30.61 -5.23 -12.28
N ASP A 247 -30.97 -3.95 -12.24
CA ASP A 247 -31.86 -3.33 -13.23
C ASP A 247 -31.17 -3.17 -14.59
N ILE A 248 -29.90 -2.75 -14.61
CA ILE A 248 -29.06 -2.73 -15.82
C ILE A 248 -28.93 -4.14 -16.38
N GLY A 249 -28.65 -5.12 -15.53
CA GLY A 249 -28.50 -6.49 -15.98
C GLY A 249 -29.79 -7.07 -16.56
N LYS A 250 -30.96 -6.72 -16.02
CA LYS A 250 -32.26 -7.05 -16.65
C LYS A 250 -32.43 -6.37 -18.01
N GLU A 251 -32.17 -5.07 -18.07
CA GLU A 251 -32.24 -4.28 -19.31
C GLU A 251 -31.38 -4.91 -20.42
N VAL A 252 -30.15 -5.32 -20.07
CA VAL A 252 -29.22 -5.96 -21.00
C VAL A 252 -29.74 -7.33 -21.45
N LEU A 253 -30.29 -8.14 -20.55
CA LEU A 253 -30.85 -9.46 -20.87
C LEU A 253 -32.07 -9.38 -21.79
N GLU A 254 -32.89 -8.35 -21.64
CA GLU A 254 -34.09 -8.13 -22.48
C GLU A 254 -33.72 -7.65 -23.89
N LYS A 255 -32.69 -6.80 -24.01
CA LYS A 255 -32.27 -6.19 -25.28
C LYS A 255 -31.33 -7.05 -26.11
N ASP A 256 -30.60 -7.98 -25.49
CA ASP A 256 -29.59 -8.80 -26.16
C ASP A 256 -29.86 -10.31 -26.00
N PRO A 257 -30.64 -10.92 -26.92
CA PRO A 257 -30.88 -12.35 -26.95
C PRO A 257 -29.61 -13.20 -27.16
N SER A 258 -28.53 -12.61 -27.68
CA SER A 258 -27.26 -13.30 -27.89
C SER A 258 -26.40 -13.37 -26.61
N TYR A 259 -26.77 -12.60 -25.59
CA TYR A 259 -26.08 -12.46 -24.31
C TYR A 259 -24.62 -11.98 -24.41
N ILE A 260 -24.19 -11.44 -25.55
CA ILE A 260 -22.83 -10.90 -25.75
C ILE A 260 -22.58 -9.73 -24.80
N MET A 261 -23.53 -8.78 -24.71
CA MET A 261 -23.45 -7.63 -23.83
C MET A 261 -23.49 -8.07 -22.36
N MET A 262 -24.37 -9.01 -22.01
CA MET A 262 -24.43 -9.54 -20.65
C MET A 262 -23.13 -10.22 -20.24
N ARG A 263 -22.55 -11.02 -21.14
CA ARG A 263 -21.27 -11.68 -20.92
C ARG A 263 -20.16 -10.66 -20.62
N ARG A 264 -20.07 -9.59 -21.41
CA ARG A 264 -19.07 -8.53 -21.20
C ARG A 264 -19.36 -7.72 -19.93
N PHE A 265 -20.62 -7.46 -19.63
CA PHE A 265 -21.05 -6.82 -18.39
C PHE A 265 -20.62 -7.62 -17.17
N MET A 266 -20.80 -8.95 -17.18
CA MET A 266 -20.36 -9.82 -16.10
C MET A 266 -18.83 -9.85 -15.93
N LYS A 267 -18.05 -9.76 -17.02
CA LYS A 267 -16.57 -9.70 -16.92
C LYS A 267 -16.08 -8.55 -16.06
N MET A 268 -16.82 -7.43 -16.03
CA MET A 268 -16.50 -6.28 -15.18
C MET A 268 -16.53 -6.58 -13.68
N PHE A 269 -17.02 -7.75 -13.29
CA PHE A 269 -17.05 -8.19 -11.90
C PHE A 269 -16.22 -9.47 -11.68
N ASP A 270 -15.55 -9.96 -12.73
CA ASP A 270 -14.70 -11.15 -12.71
C ASP A 270 -13.27 -10.82 -12.26
N TYR A 271 -13.14 -10.10 -11.14
CA TYR A 271 -11.86 -9.76 -10.53
C TYR A 271 -11.86 -10.17 -9.06
N GLU A 272 -10.68 -10.51 -8.52
CA GLU A 272 -10.47 -10.37 -7.07
C GLU A 272 -10.68 -8.88 -6.71
N TYR A 273 -10.54 -8.38 -5.52
CA TYR A 273 -10.87 -6.98 -5.15
C TYR A 273 -12.30 -6.43 -5.43
N VAL A 274 -13.09 -6.91 -6.41
CA VAL A 274 -14.50 -6.50 -6.62
C VAL A 274 -15.37 -6.94 -5.44
N ASP A 275 -16.29 -6.08 -4.99
CA ASP A 275 -17.17 -6.35 -3.86
C ASP A 275 -18.02 -7.62 -4.08
N TYR A 276 -17.97 -8.54 -3.11
CA TYR A 276 -18.65 -9.82 -3.19
C TYR A 276 -20.18 -9.68 -3.28
N ARG A 277 -20.75 -8.56 -2.82
CA ARG A 277 -22.18 -8.26 -2.92
C ARG A 277 -22.59 -8.04 -4.38
N TYR A 278 -21.76 -7.37 -5.18
CA TYR A 278 -22.00 -7.19 -6.62
C TYR A 278 -21.99 -8.54 -7.35
N MET A 279 -21.01 -9.39 -7.02
CA MET A 279 -20.95 -10.76 -7.54
C MET A 279 -22.23 -11.53 -7.21
N LYS A 280 -22.70 -11.46 -5.95
CA LYS A 280 -23.95 -12.09 -5.52
C LYS A 280 -25.16 -11.61 -6.32
N SER A 281 -25.30 -10.30 -6.54
CA SER A 281 -26.39 -9.74 -7.36
C SER A 281 -26.39 -10.31 -8.78
N LEU A 282 -25.22 -10.38 -9.43
CA LEU A 282 -25.11 -10.98 -10.77
C LEU A 282 -25.45 -12.46 -10.77
N MET A 283 -25.05 -13.20 -9.74
CA MET A 283 -25.39 -14.62 -9.63
C MET A 283 -26.90 -14.84 -9.51
N VAL A 284 -27.59 -14.01 -8.74
CA VAL A 284 -29.06 -14.07 -8.62
C VAL A 284 -29.71 -13.77 -9.96
N LEU A 285 -29.31 -12.67 -10.60
CA LEU A 285 -29.82 -12.24 -11.89
C LEU A 285 -29.64 -13.32 -12.98
N THR A 286 -28.48 -13.97 -13.02
CA THR A 286 -28.13 -14.95 -14.07
C THR A 286 -28.50 -16.39 -13.71
N LYS A 287 -29.24 -16.63 -12.63
CA LYS A 287 -29.61 -17.99 -12.17
C LYS A 287 -30.37 -18.77 -13.23
N GLY A 288 -31.30 -18.13 -13.96
CA GLY A 288 -32.14 -18.76 -14.98
C GLY A 288 -31.38 -19.18 -16.24
N ILE A 289 -30.21 -18.58 -16.49
CA ILE A 289 -29.41 -18.76 -17.72
C ILE A 289 -28.00 -19.33 -17.41
N LYS A 290 -27.83 -19.95 -16.24
CA LYS A 290 -26.53 -20.41 -15.73
C LYS A 290 -25.80 -21.41 -16.64
N ASN A 291 -26.52 -22.17 -17.47
CA ASN A 291 -25.97 -23.20 -18.34
C ASN A 291 -25.79 -22.71 -19.80
N HIS A 292 -25.97 -21.42 -20.07
CA HIS A 292 -25.93 -20.90 -21.43
C HIS A 292 -24.50 -20.63 -21.91
N GLY A 293 -23.89 -21.64 -22.55
CA GLY A 293 -22.63 -21.51 -23.30
C GLY A 293 -21.54 -20.73 -22.56
N GLU A 294 -20.96 -19.72 -23.22
CA GLU A 294 -19.89 -18.87 -22.67
C GLU A 294 -20.30 -18.06 -21.42
N LEU A 295 -21.60 -17.78 -21.23
CA LEU A 295 -22.08 -17.06 -20.05
C LEU A 295 -21.97 -17.94 -18.80
N GLY A 296 -22.18 -19.25 -18.93
CA GLY A 296 -21.96 -20.22 -17.87
C GLY A 296 -20.51 -20.21 -17.37
N GLY A 297 -19.53 -20.19 -18.28
CA GLY A 297 -18.11 -20.15 -17.92
C GLY A 297 -17.70 -18.89 -17.15
N ILE A 298 -18.25 -17.72 -17.48
CA ILE A 298 -17.99 -16.49 -16.69
C ILE A 298 -18.68 -16.56 -15.33
N ARG A 299 -19.91 -17.08 -15.32
CA ARG A 299 -20.67 -17.25 -14.08
C ARG A 299 -19.92 -18.14 -13.09
N GLU A 300 -19.32 -19.23 -13.55
CA GLU A 300 -18.50 -20.13 -12.71
C GLU A 300 -17.29 -19.42 -12.10
N LYS A 301 -16.57 -18.59 -12.87
CA LYS A 301 -15.45 -17.80 -12.36
C LYS A 301 -15.88 -16.81 -11.27
N ILE A 302 -17.03 -16.16 -11.44
CA ILE A 302 -17.62 -15.27 -10.43
C ILE A 302 -17.99 -16.06 -9.17
N VAL A 303 -18.57 -17.26 -9.32
CA VAL A 303 -18.89 -18.15 -8.19
C VAL A 303 -17.63 -18.56 -7.43
N GLU A 304 -16.56 -18.94 -8.13
CA GLU A 304 -15.28 -19.31 -7.51
C GLU A 304 -14.71 -18.16 -6.68
N LYS A 305 -14.71 -16.94 -7.23
CA LYS A 305 -14.23 -15.73 -6.54
C LYS A 305 -15.10 -15.35 -5.35
N TYR A 306 -16.42 -15.51 -5.46
CA TYR A 306 -17.36 -15.30 -4.37
C TYR A 306 -17.11 -16.28 -3.21
N ASN A 307 -16.88 -17.57 -3.53
CA ASN A 307 -16.65 -18.61 -2.52
C ASN A 307 -15.28 -18.48 -1.83
N LYS A 308 -14.26 -17.90 -2.47
CA LYS A 308 -12.96 -17.63 -1.81
C LYS A 308 -13.03 -16.51 -0.76
N ARG A 309 -14.12 -15.74 -0.73
CA ARG A 309 -14.29 -14.54 0.12
C ARG A 309 -15.30 -14.71 1.25
N ASN A 310 -16.08 -15.79 1.24
CA ASN A 310 -16.98 -16.19 2.33
C ASN A 310 -16.42 -17.42 3.03
#